data_AF-J0YPP4-F1
#
_entry.id   AF-J0YPP4-F1
#
_cell.length_a   1.000
_cell.length_b   1.000
_cell.length_c   1.000
_cell.angle_alpha   90.00
_cell.angle_beta   90.00
_cell.angle_gamma   90.00
#
_symmetry.space_group_name_H-M   'P 1'
#
loop_
_entity.id
_entity.type
_entity.pdbx_description
1 polymer ?
#
loop_
_entity_poly.entity_id
_entity_poly.type
_entity_poly.pdbx_seq_one_letter_code
_entity_poly.pdbx_strand_id
1 'polypeptide(L)' 'MNKVIITALLLCTGLVVVGCEKNYSVAEFKKDEKLFEEWAKKCDKEDSPITSSQNCKNVRQAYMELFMGR' A
#
# COMPACT_ATOMS: atom_id res chain seq x y z
N MET A 1 -18.38 -12.65 34.30
CA MET A 1 -18.78 -11.83 33.14
C MET A 1 -17.68 -10.87 32.65
N ASN A 2 -16.42 -10.92 33.13
CA ASN A 2 -15.33 -10.08 32.61
C ASN A 2 -14.45 -10.74 31.53
N LYS A 3 -14.43 -12.08 31.46
CA LYS A 3 -13.52 -12.80 30.57
C LYS A 3 -13.83 -12.57 29.08
N VAL A 4 -15.11 -12.49 28.73
CA VAL A 4 -15.59 -12.27 27.35
C VAL A 4 -15.23 -10.87 26.84
N ILE A 5 -15.27 -9.86 27.73
CA ILE A 5 -14.94 -8.48 27.39
C ILE A 5 -13.45 -8.34 27.06
N ILE A 6 -12.58 -8.97 27.86
CA ILE A 6 -11.11 -8.92 27.67
C ILE A 6 -10.71 -9.60 26.35
N THR A 7 -11.32 -10.74 26.01
CA THR A 7 -11.07 -11.43 24.74
C THR A 7 -11.56 -10.64 23.53
N ALA A 8 -12.69 -9.93 23.64
CA ALA A 8 -13.19 -9.07 22.56
C ALA A 8 -12.28 -7.85 22.31
N LEU A 9 -11.75 -7.23 23.37
CA LEU A 9 -10.82 -6.09 23.27
C LEU A 9 -9.47 -6.46 22.60
N LEU A 10 -8.94 -7.65 22.89
CA LEU A 10 -7.71 -8.16 22.27
C LEU A 10 -7.89 -8.47 20.77
N LEU A 11 -9.07 -8.94 20.38
CA LEU A 11 -9.38 -9.22 18.96
C LEU A 11 -9.53 -7.91 18.16
N CYS A 12 -10.09 -6.85 18.75
CA CYS A 12 -10.21 -5.55 18.08
C CYS A 12 -8.86 -4.87 17.85
N THR A 13 -7.88 -5.04 18.74
CA THR A 13 -6.53 -4.49 18.53
C THR A 13 -5.72 -5.28 17.51
N GLY A 14 -5.94 -6.59 17.39
CA GLY A 14 -5.31 -7.44 16.37
C GLY A 14 -5.86 -7.24 14.95
N LEU A 15 -7.14 -6.89 14.79
CA LEU A 15 -7.79 -6.70 13.48
C LEU A 15 -7.44 -5.38 12.78
N VAL A 16 -6.95 -4.37 13.52
CA VAL A 16 -6.59 -3.06 12.93
C VAL A 16 -5.30 -3.14 12.11
N VAL A 17 -4.45 -4.15 12.33
CA VAL A 17 -3.17 -4.30 11.60
C VAL A 17 -3.37 -4.88 10.18
N VAL A 18 -4.52 -5.52 9.90
CA VAL A 18 -4.81 -6.13 8.58
C VAL A 18 -5.38 -5.11 7.57
N GLY A 19 -5.72 -3.89 8.01
CA GLY A 19 -6.44 -2.91 7.18
C GLY A 19 -5.66 -1.66 6.75
N CYS A 20 -4.47 -1.40 7.30
CA CYS A 20 -3.67 -0.24 6.91
C CYS A 20 -2.47 -0.70 6.07
N GLU A 21 -2.67 -0.80 4.75
CA GLU A 21 -1.54 -0.93 3.84
C GLU A 21 -0.58 0.26 4.06
N LYS A 22 0.71 -0.04 4.30
CA LYS A 22 1.73 0.99 4.43
C LYS A 22 1.72 1.87 3.17
N ASN A 23 1.70 3.18 3.34
CA ASN A 23 1.96 4.11 2.24
C ASN A 23 3.48 4.24 2.04
N TYR A 24 3.96 3.83 0.87
CA TYR A 24 5.33 3.96 0.42
C TYR A 24 5.51 5.26 -0.37
N SER A 25 6.64 5.93 -0.15
CA SER A 25 7.01 7.14 -0.88
C SER A 25 7.55 6.84 -2.29
N VAL A 26 7.54 7.85 -3.16
CA VAL A 26 8.18 7.77 -4.50
C VAL A 26 9.66 7.40 -4.38
N ALA A 27 10.36 7.94 -3.39
CA ALA A 27 11.78 7.67 -3.16
C ALA A 27 12.05 6.21 -2.74
N GLU A 28 11.15 5.59 -1.98
CA GLU A 28 11.24 4.16 -1.66
C GLU A 28 11.06 3.31 -2.91
N PHE A 29 10.06 3.61 -3.74
CA PHE A 29 9.85 2.91 -5.01
C PHE A 29 11.02 3.03 -5.98
N LYS A 30 11.74 4.17 -5.99
CA LYS A 30 12.94 4.35 -6.82
C LYS A 30 14.16 3.58 -6.36
N LYS A 31 14.23 3.21 -5.07
CA LYS A 31 15.38 2.55 -4.46
C LYS A 31 15.23 1.04 -4.34
N ASP A 32 14.01 0.54 -4.32
CA ASP A 32 13.68 -0.87 -4.17
C ASP A 32 12.94 -1.38 -5.41
N GLU A 33 13.68 -2.04 -6.29
CA GLU A 33 13.17 -2.61 -7.55
C GLU A 33 12.08 -3.66 -7.30
N LYS A 34 12.24 -4.49 -6.26
CA LYS A 34 11.27 -5.53 -5.96
C LYS A 34 9.95 -4.93 -5.49
N LEU A 35 10.01 -3.94 -4.60
CA LEU A 35 8.84 -3.19 -4.15
C LEU A 35 8.14 -2.50 -5.33
N PHE A 36 8.92 -1.88 -6.22
CA PHE A 36 8.40 -1.25 -7.43
C PHE A 36 7.64 -2.26 -8.31
N GLU A 37 8.23 -3.41 -8.62
CA GLU A 37 7.60 -4.42 -9.47
C GLU A 37 6.31 -5.00 -8.88
N GLU A 38 6.33 -5.31 -7.58
CA GLU A 38 5.15 -5.86 -6.88
C GLU A 38 3.97 -4.89 -6.96
N TRP A 39 4.23 -3.61 -6.69
CA TRP A 39 3.20 -2.59 -6.76
C TRP A 39 2.81 -2.25 -8.19
N ALA A 40 3.74 -2.19 -9.13
CA ALA A 40 3.41 -2.00 -10.55
C ALA A 40 2.43 -3.08 -11.04
N LYS A 41 2.70 -4.37 -10.73
CA LYS A 41 1.81 -5.50 -11.07
C LYS A 41 0.46 -5.44 -10.34
N LYS A 42 0.44 -4.97 -9.09
CA LYS A 42 -0.80 -4.80 -8.31
C LYS A 42 -1.67 -3.69 -8.90
N CYS A 43 -1.06 -2.57 -9.27
CA CYS A 43 -1.74 -1.40 -9.79
C CYS A 43 -2.18 -1.55 -11.25
N ASP A 44 -1.51 -2.39 -12.04
CA ASP A 44 -1.92 -2.71 -13.42
C ASP A 44 -3.27 -3.45 -13.47
N LYS A 45 -3.66 -4.08 -12.36
CA LYS A 45 -4.98 -4.72 -12.18
C LYS A 45 -6.05 -3.77 -11.64
N GLU A 46 -5.70 -2.54 -11.25
CA GLU A 46 -6.67 -1.53 -10.82
C GLU A 46 -7.19 -0.75 -12.05
N ASP A 47 -8.45 -0.99 -12.42
CA ASP A 47 -9.06 -0.43 -13.63
C ASP A 47 -9.35 1.10 -13.58
N SER A 48 -9.18 1.78 -12.44
CA SER A 48 -9.59 3.18 -12.30
C SER A 48 -8.56 4.09 -11.61
N PRO A 49 -8.06 5.14 -12.30
CA PRO A 49 -7.20 6.17 -11.71
C PRO A 49 -7.86 6.97 -10.57
N ILE A 50 -9.20 6.98 -10.51
CA ILE A 50 -9.98 7.75 -9.52
C ILE A 50 -10.02 7.01 -8.18
N THR A 51 -10.08 5.68 -8.21
CA THR A 51 -10.10 4.83 -7.00
C THR A 51 -8.72 4.30 -6.63
N SER A 52 -7.67 4.72 -7.34
CA SER A 52 -6.34 4.15 -7.18
C SER A 52 -5.71 4.53 -5.84
N SER A 53 -5.10 3.53 -5.18
CA SER A 53 -4.43 3.72 -3.90
C SER A 53 -3.30 4.76 -3.98
N GLN A 54 -2.93 5.36 -2.83
CA GLN A 54 -1.81 6.32 -2.81
C GLN A 54 -0.50 5.67 -3.27
N ASN A 55 -0.30 4.39 -3.00
CA ASN A 55 0.86 3.63 -3.48
C ASN A 55 0.86 3.48 -5.00
N CYS A 56 -0.30 3.27 -5.63
CA CYS A 56 -0.39 3.21 -7.09
C CYS A 56 -0.11 4.56 -7.76
N LYS A 57 -0.51 5.67 -7.13
CA LYS A 57 -0.10 7.02 -7.57
C LYS A 57 1.41 7.19 -7.46
N ASN A 58 1.99 6.79 -6.33
CA ASN A 58 3.42 6.96 -6.06
C ASN A 58 4.31 6.06 -6.95
N VAL A 59 3.92 4.81 -7.22
CA VAL A 59 4.67 3.91 -8.13
C VAL A 59 4.58 4.39 -9.58
N ARG A 60 3.40 4.90 -10.02
CA ARG A 60 3.26 5.52 -11.35
C ARG A 60 4.13 6.77 -11.47
N GLN A 61 4.17 7.61 -10.44
CA GLN A 61 5.06 8.77 -10.42
C GLN A 61 6.54 8.35 -10.46
N ALA A 62 6.94 7.34 -9.67
CA ALA A 62 8.30 6.80 -9.71
C ALA A 62 8.66 6.30 -11.11
N TYR A 63 7.75 5.58 -11.78
CA TYR A 63 7.92 5.13 -13.16
C TYR A 63 8.12 6.30 -14.13
N MET A 64 7.28 7.33 -14.05
CA MET A 64 7.42 8.52 -14.90
C MET A 64 8.77 9.19 -14.68
N GLU A 65 9.20 9.40 -13.44
CA GLU A 65 10.48 10.05 -13.13
C GLU A 65 11.72 9.21 -13.47
N LEU A 66 11.61 7.88 -13.53
CA LEU A 66 12.72 6.98 -13.89
C LEU A 66 12.86 6.79 -15.40
N PHE A 67 11.74 6.69 -16.12
CA PHE A 67 11.73 6.19 -17.51
C PHE A 67 11.15 7.17 -18.54
N MET A 68 10.36 8.17 -18.12
CA MET A 68 9.72 9.13 -19.03
C MET A 68 10.12 10.60 -18.79
N GLY A 69 10.66 10.93 -17.62
CA GLY A 69 11.17 12.26 -17.28
C GLY A 69 12.59 12.44 -17.78
N ARG A 70 12.74 12.97 -18.98
CA ARG A 70 13.96 13.68 -19.39
C ARG A 70 13.86 15.13 -18.94
#